data_AF-A0A920MU28-F1
#
_entry.id   AF-A0A920MU28-F1
#
_cell.length_a   1.000
_cell.length_b   1.000
_cell.length_c   1.000
_cell.angle_alpha   90.00
_cell.angle_beta   90.00
_cell.angle_gamma   90.00
#
_symmetry.space_group_name_H-M   'P 1'
#
loop_
_entity.id
_entity.type
_entity.pdbx_description
1 polymer ?
#
loop_
_entity_poly.entity_id
_entity_poly.type
_entity_poly.pdbx_seq_one_letter_code
_entity_poly.pdbx_strand_id
1 'polypeptide(L)'
;MTYSLKIFGVTRHGSVVFYDYDELTLLQDVTFRAIPEARSFEDEMSSQPWFAVGANDVFPEEFKKFFRFPDAARDAFDSVHGDLCEPETWIEMQSQHEIEAPEFFPYPEEVRFDIS
;
A
#
# COMPACT_ATOMS: atom_id res chain seq x y z
N MET A 1 3.54 10.99 -13.33
CA MET A 1 3.73 11.46 -11.95
C MET A 1 4.70 10.52 -11.27
N THR A 2 5.75 11.01 -10.61
CA THR A 2 6.81 10.17 -10.02
C THR A 2 6.71 10.24 -8.51
N TYR A 3 6.05 9.27 -7.88
CA TYR A 3 5.96 9.17 -6.42
C TYR A 3 7.24 8.56 -5.88
N SER A 4 7.94 9.35 -5.08
CA SER A 4 9.16 9.00 -4.35
C SER A 4 8.83 9.11 -2.86
N LEU A 5 9.63 8.52 -1.96
CA LEU A 5 9.53 8.67 -0.49
C LEU A 5 9.36 10.13 0.00
N LYS A 6 9.60 11.10 -0.90
CA LYS A 6 9.22 12.52 -0.83
C LYS A 6 7.73 12.83 -0.56
N ILE A 7 6.86 11.85 -0.35
CA ILE A 7 5.50 12.07 0.17
C ILE A 7 5.40 11.87 1.69
N PHE A 8 6.48 11.37 2.31
CA PHE A 8 6.59 11.12 3.75
C PHE A 8 7.68 11.98 4.38
N GLY A 9 7.38 12.52 5.56
CA GLY A 9 8.31 13.22 6.44
C GLY A 9 8.57 12.41 7.70
N VAL A 10 9.72 12.63 8.33
CA VAL A 10 10.07 12.02 9.61
C VAL A 10 10.13 13.10 10.67
N THR A 11 9.38 12.91 11.76
CA THR A 11 9.38 13.83 12.89
C THR A 11 10.66 13.70 13.72
N ARG A 12 10.90 14.65 14.63
CA ARG A 12 12.04 14.58 15.57
C ARG A 12 12.05 13.30 16.41
N HIS A 13 10.89 12.71 16.67
CA HIS A 13 10.74 11.50 17.49
C HIS A 13 10.72 10.21 16.66
N GLY A 14 10.98 10.30 15.34
CA GLY A 14 11.08 9.13 14.46
C GLY A 14 9.76 8.66 13.85
N SER A 15 8.62 9.24 14.24
CA SER A 15 7.32 8.93 13.60
C SER A 15 7.32 9.40 12.14
N VAL A 16 6.72 8.59 11.26
CA VAL A 16 6.53 8.89 9.84
C VAL A 16 5.18 9.59 9.64
N VAL A 17 5.16 10.65 8.84
CA VAL A 17 3.96 11.46 8.57
C VAL A 17 3.82 11.66 7.07
N PHE A 18 2.64 11.37 6.53
CA PHE A 18 2.28 11.69 5.16
C PHE A 18 1.84 13.16 5.05
N TYR A 19 2.35 13.91 4.06
CA TYR A 19 2.10 15.36 3.95
C TYR A 19 1.60 15.85 2.58
N ASP A 20 1.58 15.01 1.55
CA ASP A 20 1.17 15.40 0.19
C ASP A 20 -0.29 15.01 -0.06
N TYR A 21 -1.22 15.96 0.10
CA TYR A 21 -2.65 15.67 0.10
C TYR A 21 -3.35 15.81 -1.27
N ASP A 22 -2.63 16.22 -2.32
CA ASP A 22 -3.24 16.56 -3.61
C ASP A 22 -3.86 15.34 -4.33
N GLU A 23 -3.48 14.12 -3.94
CA GLU A 23 -3.89 12.88 -4.60
C GLU A 23 -4.60 11.89 -3.69
N LEU A 24 -5.01 12.34 -2.51
CA LEU A 24 -5.79 11.49 -1.62
C LEU A 24 -7.13 11.10 -2.26
N THR A 25 -7.42 9.82 -2.17
CA THR A 25 -8.72 9.24 -2.52
C THR A 25 -9.21 8.42 -1.33
N LEU A 26 -10.53 8.33 -1.16
CA LEU A 26 -11.10 7.52 -0.09
C LEU A 26 -10.85 6.04 -0.40
N LEU A 27 -10.48 5.27 0.63
CA LEU A 27 -10.19 3.86 0.49
C LEU A 27 -11.36 3.09 -0.17
N GLN A 28 -12.60 3.45 0.16
CA GLN A 28 -13.83 2.85 -0.40
C GLN A 28 -14.07 3.12 -1.90
N ASP A 29 -13.45 4.16 -2.45
CA ASP A 29 -13.59 4.52 -3.87
C ASP A 29 -12.57 3.77 -4.76
N VAL A 30 -11.61 3.07 -4.14
CA VAL A 30 -10.53 2.33 -4.78
C VAL A 30 -10.97 0.89 -5.06
N THR A 31 -10.63 0.37 -6.24
CA THR A 31 -10.83 -1.03 -6.61
C THR A 31 -9.49 -1.76 -6.58
N PHE A 32 -9.20 -2.48 -5.49
CA PHE A 32 -7.99 -3.29 -5.36
C PHE A 32 -8.13 -4.60 -6.12
N ARG A 33 -7.15 -4.91 -6.97
CA ARG A 33 -7.19 -6.11 -7.83
C ARG A 33 -5.79 -6.64 -8.06
N ALA A 34 -5.70 -7.97 -8.24
CA ALA A 34 -4.47 -8.60 -8.68
C ALA A 34 -4.20 -8.32 -10.16
N ILE A 35 -2.91 -8.23 -10.53
CA ILE A 35 -2.48 -8.18 -11.92
C ILE A 35 -2.75 -9.56 -12.55
N PRO A 36 -3.53 -9.64 -13.63
CA PRO A 36 -3.80 -10.93 -14.28
C PRO A 36 -2.53 -11.60 -14.82
N GLU A 37 -2.47 -12.94 -14.78
CA GLU A 37 -1.37 -13.70 -15.41
C GLU A 37 -1.35 -13.49 -16.93
N ALA A 38 -0.15 -13.29 -17.48
CA ALA A 38 0.05 -13.11 -18.91
C ALA A 38 -0.38 -14.36 -19.68
N ARG A 39 -1.09 -14.16 -20.80
CA ARG A 39 -1.65 -15.26 -21.61
C ARG A 39 -0.69 -15.73 -22.70
N SER A 40 0.32 -14.92 -23.00
CA SER A 40 1.31 -15.17 -24.04
C SER A 40 2.63 -14.46 -23.77
N PHE A 41 3.70 -14.87 -24.45
CA PHE A 41 5.00 -14.19 -24.38
C PHE A 41 4.96 -12.74 -24.92
N GLU A 42 4.08 -12.46 -25.88
CA GLU A 42 3.87 -11.10 -26.40
C GLU A 42 3.27 -10.18 -25.32
N ASP A 43 2.37 -10.72 -24.49
CA ASP A 43 1.78 -9.98 -23.36
C ASP A 43 2.81 -9.65 -22.27
N GLU A 44 3.75 -10.57 -22.00
CA GLU A 44 4.85 -10.33 -21.03
C GLU A 44 5.84 -9.25 -21.49
N MET A 45 6.10 -9.19 -22.80
CA MET A 45 7.03 -8.22 -23.40
C MET A 45 6.35 -6.88 -23.72
N SER A 46 5.03 -6.78 -23.59
CA SER A 46 4.27 -5.56 -23.88
C SER A 46 4.63 -4.44 -22.90
N SER A 47 4.90 -3.26 -23.44
CA SER A 47 5.10 -2.04 -22.63
C SER A 47 3.79 -1.43 -22.09
N GLN A 48 2.64 -1.94 -22.52
CA GLN A 48 1.31 -1.48 -22.13
C GLN A 48 0.52 -2.64 -21.49
N PRO A 49 -0.32 -2.39 -20.47
CA PRO A 49 -1.22 -3.41 -19.93
C PRO A 49 -2.09 -4.01 -21.04
N TRP A 50 -2.10 -5.32 -21.15
CA TRP A 50 -2.95 -6.07 -22.09
C TRP A 50 -4.38 -6.27 -21.55
N PHE A 51 -4.62 -5.91 -20.30
CA PHE A 51 -5.91 -5.96 -19.63
C PHE A 51 -6.47 -4.55 -19.41
N ALA A 52 -7.79 -4.46 -19.24
CA ALA A 52 -8.45 -3.19 -18.97
C ALA A 52 -8.13 -2.71 -17.55
N VAL A 53 -7.71 -1.45 -17.44
CA VAL A 53 -7.43 -0.76 -16.18
C VAL A 53 -8.46 0.37 -16.00
N GLY A 54 -9.23 0.30 -14.93
CA GLY A 54 -10.16 1.35 -14.52
C GLY A 54 -9.43 2.56 -13.90
N ALA A 55 -10.10 3.71 -13.83
CA ALA A 55 -9.53 4.92 -13.25
C ALA A 55 -9.20 4.79 -11.74
N ASN A 56 -9.91 3.91 -11.04
CA ASN A 56 -9.74 3.66 -9.60
C ASN A 56 -9.11 2.28 -9.33
N ASP A 57 -8.64 1.58 -10.36
CA ASP A 57 -7.98 0.27 -10.17
C ASP A 57 -6.60 0.50 -9.57
N VAL A 58 -6.31 -0.17 -8.46
CA VAL A 58 -5.00 -0.16 -7.79
C VAL A 58 -4.48 -1.59 -7.71
N PHE A 59 -3.20 -1.75 -8.07
CA PHE A 59 -2.47 -3.01 -8.09
C PHE A 59 -1.33 -2.96 -7.06
N PRO A 60 -1.55 -3.45 -5.83
CA PRO A 60 -0.55 -3.40 -4.77
C PRO A 60 0.78 -4.07 -5.12
N GLU A 61 0.79 -5.03 -6.04
CA GLU A 61 2.00 -5.71 -6.50
C GLU A 61 3.00 -4.74 -7.15
N GLU A 62 2.53 -3.61 -7.66
CA GLU A 62 3.38 -2.57 -8.24
C GLU A 62 4.08 -1.72 -7.18
N PHE A 63 3.60 -1.70 -5.92
CA PHE A 63 4.16 -0.86 -4.85
C PHE A 63 5.67 -1.10 -4.64
N LYS A 64 6.14 -2.36 -4.75
CA LYS A 64 7.57 -2.68 -4.67
C LYS A 64 8.42 -2.03 -5.76
N LYS A 65 7.83 -1.84 -6.95
CA LYS A 65 8.46 -1.13 -8.07
C LYS A 65 8.44 0.39 -7.83
N PHE A 66 7.34 0.89 -7.25
CA PHE A 66 7.15 2.32 -6.98
C PHE A 66 8.11 2.86 -5.92
N PHE A 67 8.20 2.24 -4.75
CA PHE A 67 8.93 2.81 -3.62
C PHE A 67 10.46 2.86 -3.81
N ARG A 68 11.01 2.14 -4.81
CA ARG A 68 12.45 2.08 -5.14
C ARG A 68 13.35 2.07 -3.91
N PHE A 69 13.07 1.17 -2.97
CA PHE A 69 13.86 1.04 -1.75
C PHE A 69 15.32 0.65 -2.09
N PRO A 70 16.30 1.16 -1.33
CA PRO A 70 17.61 0.52 -1.24
C PRO A 70 17.45 -0.95 -0.81
N ASP A 71 18.32 -1.85 -1.25
CA ASP A 71 18.17 -3.30 -1.03
C ASP A 71 17.89 -3.67 0.44
N ALA A 72 18.67 -3.11 1.38
CA ALA A 72 18.47 -3.36 2.81
C ALA A 72 17.09 -2.91 3.34
N ALA A 73 16.53 -1.83 2.80
CA ALA A 73 15.20 -1.35 3.17
C ALA A 73 14.09 -2.17 2.49
N ARG A 74 14.35 -2.68 1.28
CA ARG A 74 13.44 -3.62 0.61
C ARG A 74 13.32 -4.91 1.42
N ASP A 75 14.43 -5.50 1.84
CA ASP A 75 14.42 -6.75 2.62
C ASP A 75 13.66 -6.57 3.95
N ALA A 76 13.89 -5.44 4.63
CA ALA A 76 13.17 -5.10 5.86
C ALA A 76 11.66 -4.92 5.58
N PHE A 77 11.30 -4.18 4.53
CA PHE A 77 9.91 -3.99 4.13
C PHE A 77 9.24 -5.33 3.79
N ASP A 78 9.86 -6.17 2.98
CA ASP A 78 9.30 -7.47 2.59
C ASP A 78 9.12 -8.40 3.81
N SER A 79 10.00 -8.31 4.81
CA SER A 79 9.91 -9.14 6.02
C SER A 79 8.80 -8.73 7.00
N VAL A 80 8.39 -7.46 7.01
CA VAL A 80 7.44 -6.92 8.00
C VAL A 80 6.11 -6.49 7.36
N HIS A 81 6.17 -5.97 6.13
CA HIS A 81 5.07 -5.28 5.44
C HIS A 81 4.87 -5.79 4.00
N GLY A 82 5.33 -7.01 3.70
CA GLY A 82 5.16 -7.62 2.39
C GLY A 82 3.69 -7.80 1.99
N ASP A 83 2.82 -7.99 2.98
CA ASP A 83 1.36 -8.05 2.87
C ASP A 83 0.74 -6.80 2.24
N LEU A 84 1.35 -5.62 2.40
CA LEU A 84 0.87 -4.39 1.76
C LEU A 84 0.95 -4.43 0.23
N CYS A 85 1.70 -5.39 -0.34
CA CYS A 85 1.78 -5.61 -1.79
C CYS A 85 0.77 -6.65 -2.29
N GLU A 86 -0.07 -7.19 -1.41
CA GLU A 86 -1.13 -8.14 -1.76
C GLU A 86 -2.49 -7.42 -1.77
N PRO A 87 -3.32 -7.59 -2.82
CA PRO A 87 -4.64 -6.97 -2.89
C PRO A 87 -5.57 -7.39 -1.75
N GLU A 88 -5.42 -8.61 -1.24
CA GLU A 88 -6.25 -9.16 -0.17
C GLU A 88 -6.19 -8.31 1.11
N THR A 89 -5.02 -7.81 1.48
CA THR A 89 -4.81 -6.95 2.66
C THR A 89 -5.69 -5.70 2.61
N TRP A 90 -5.78 -5.10 1.42
CA TRP A 90 -6.55 -3.88 1.21
C TRP A 90 -8.05 -4.13 1.12
N ILE A 91 -8.45 -5.24 0.48
CA ILE A 91 -9.85 -5.68 0.43
C ILE A 91 -10.35 -6.01 1.83
N GLU A 92 -9.53 -6.67 2.65
CA GLU A 92 -9.85 -6.94 4.05
C GLU A 92 -10.01 -5.63 4.82
N MET A 93 -9.09 -4.69 4.67
CA MET A 93 -9.19 -3.37 5.30
C MET A 93 -10.45 -2.60 4.90
N GLN A 94 -10.83 -2.63 3.61
CA GLN A 94 -12.09 -2.07 3.13
C GLN A 94 -13.28 -2.73 3.84
N SER A 95 -13.30 -4.06 3.92
CA SER A 95 -14.40 -4.81 4.54
C SER A 95 -14.54 -4.56 6.04
N GLN A 96 -13.42 -4.43 6.77
CA GLN A 96 -13.43 -4.11 8.20
C GLN A 96 -13.93 -2.67 8.43
N HIS A 97 -13.52 -1.72 7.59
CA HIS A 97 -13.93 -0.32 7.71
C HIS A 97 -15.44 -0.11 7.53
N GLU A 98 -16.10 -0.94 6.72
CA GLU A 98 -17.57 -0.91 6.57
C GLU A 98 -18.31 -1.33 7.85
N ILE A 99 -17.66 -2.11 8.72
CA ILE A 99 -18.23 -2.62 9.97
C ILE A 99 -17.94 -1.65 11.11
N GLU A 100 -16.67 -1.27 11.27
CA GLU A 100 -16.20 -0.45 12.38
C GLU A 100 -14.99 0.41 12.00
N ALA A 101 -14.86 1.57 12.62
CA ALA A 101 -13.67 2.41 12.46
C ALA A 101 -12.46 1.72 13.12
N PRO A 102 -11.29 1.63 12.46
CA PRO A 102 -10.12 1.00 13.04
C PRO A 102 -9.68 1.73 14.32
N GLU A 103 -9.31 0.97 15.34
CA GLU A 103 -8.70 1.53 16.55
C GLU A 103 -7.31 2.09 16.19
N PHE A 104 -7.05 3.34 16.59
CA PHE A 104 -5.76 3.99 16.41
C PHE A 104 -5.19 4.43 17.76
N PHE A 105 -3.97 3.97 18.06
CA PHE A 105 -3.25 4.34 19.27
C PHE A 105 -2.02 5.17 18.93
N PRO A 106 -1.90 6.42 19.41
CA PRO A 106 -0.73 7.27 19.15
C PRO A 106 0.45 6.94 20.08
N TYR A 107 0.58 5.67 20.48
CA TYR A 107 1.63 5.18 21.37
C TYR A 107 1.93 3.70 21.12
N PRO A 108 3.14 3.23 21.45
CA PRO A 108 3.52 1.82 21.30
C PRO A 108 2.67 0.88 22.16
N GLU A 109 2.49 -0.36 21.69
CA GLU A 109 1.66 -1.35 22.38
C GLU A 109 2.19 -1.68 23.78
N GLU A 110 3.51 -1.59 24.01
CA GLU A 110 4.16 -1.94 25.28
C GLU A 110 3.79 -1.03 26.45
N VAL A 111 3.23 0.16 26.16
CA VAL A 111 2.74 1.10 27.17
C VAL A 111 1.21 1.09 27.30
N ARG A 112 0.51 0.23 26.55
CA ARG A 112 -0.94 0.07 26.65
C ARG A 112 -1.27 -0.61 27.98
N PHE A 113 -2.19 -0.02 28.74
CA PHE A 113 -2.69 -0.67 29.96
C PHE A 113 -3.56 -1.86 29.58
N ASP A 114 -3.23 -3.04 30.11
CA ASP A 114 -4.09 -4.21 30.03
C ASP A 114 -5.24 -4.02 31.02
N ILE A 115 -6.45 -3.84 30.49
CA ILE A 115 -7.67 -3.75 31.30
C ILE A 115 -8.34 -5.12 31.17
N SER A 116 -7.91 -6.08 32.00
CA SER A 116 -8.59 -7.38 32.14
C SER A 116 -9.87 -7.24 32.96
#